data_AF-A0A967SHD9-F1
#
_entry.id   AF-A0A967SHD9-F1
#
_cell.length_a   1.000
_cell.length_b   1.000
_cell.length_c   1.000
_cell.angle_alpha   90.00
_cell.angle_beta   90.00
_cell.angle_gamma   90.00
#
_symmetry.space_group_name_H-M   'P 1'
#
loop_
_entity.id
_entity.type
_entity.pdbx_description
1 polymer ?
#
loop_
_entity_poly.entity_id
_entity_poly.type
_entity_poly.pdbx_seq_one_letter_code
_entity_poly.pdbx_strand_id
1 'polypeptide(L)'
;MLFFGGKGGVGKTTLAAAWAIRSAEAGDRTLLVSTDPAHSTGDILGRAIESAPTPVLPGLDAMEIDPAEETERYIQDVKNRV
;
A
#
# COMPACT_ATOMS: atom_id res chain seq x y z
N MET A 1 -10.62 -5.15 7.41
CA MET A 1 -9.92 -4.00 6.78
C MET A 1 -9.69 -2.94 7.85
N LEU A 2 -8.45 -2.52 8.06
CA LEU A 2 -8.04 -1.55 9.08
C LEU A 2 -7.46 -0.31 8.37
N PHE A 3 -7.83 0.89 8.83
CA PHE A 3 -7.38 2.15 8.24
C PHE A 3 -6.49 2.93 9.21
N PHE A 4 -5.40 3.50 8.68
CA PHE A 4 -4.49 4.38 9.41
C PHE A 4 -4.61 5.81 8.86
N GLY A 5 -5.42 6.63 9.52
CA GLY A 5 -5.70 8.03 9.14
C GLY A 5 -5.10 9.04 10.12
N GLY A 6 -4.94 10.30 9.67
CA GLY A 6 -4.38 11.38 10.49
C GLY A 6 -3.61 12.43 9.68
N LYS A 7 -3.14 13.49 10.34
CA LYS A 7 -2.38 14.58 9.72
C LYS A 7 -1.05 14.08 9.11
N GLY A 8 -0.41 14.90 8.28
CA GLY A 8 0.94 14.63 7.78
C GLY A 8 1.95 14.49 8.92
N GLY A 9 2.91 13.56 8.81
CA GLY A 9 4.00 13.40 9.77
C GLY A 9 3.67 12.74 11.12
N VAL A 10 2.43 12.30 11.37
CA VAL A 10 2.04 11.66 12.65
C VAL A 10 2.42 10.17 12.77
N GLY A 11 3.16 9.61 11.80
CA GLY A 11 3.64 8.22 11.85
C GLY A 11 2.68 7.14 11.32
N LYS A 12 1.70 7.51 10.50
CA LYS A 12 0.69 6.58 9.95
C LYS A 12 1.31 5.40 9.20
N THR A 13 2.21 5.69 8.26
CA THR A 13 2.87 4.67 7.43
C THR A 13 3.71 3.74 8.30
N THR A 14 4.43 4.29 9.27
CA THR A 14 5.22 3.51 10.24
C THR A 14 4.33 2.56 11.05
N LEU A 15 3.21 3.06 11.58
CA LEU A 15 2.31 2.23 12.37
C LEU A 15 1.59 1.18 11.52
N ALA A 16 1.19 1.53 10.29
CA ALA A 16 0.56 0.60 9.36
C ALA A 16 1.51 -0.55 8.98
N ALA A 17 2.77 -0.24 8.67
CA ALA A 17 3.80 -1.23 8.40
C ALA A 17 4.06 -2.13 9.60
N ALA A 18 4.25 -1.55 10.80
CA ALA A 18 4.46 -2.31 12.02
C ALA A 18 3.29 -3.25 12.35
N TRP A 19 2.05 -2.78 12.18
CA TRP A 19 0.86 -3.60 12.39
C TRP A 19 0.76 -4.73 11.35
N ALA A 20 1.04 -4.45 10.08
CA ALA A 20 0.95 -5.45 9.02
C ALA A 20 1.96 -6.58 9.21
N ILE A 21 3.19 -6.25 9.60
CA ILE A 21 4.22 -7.22 9.97
C ILE A 21 3.73 -8.08 11.14
N ARG A 22 3.22 -7.45 12.20
CA ARG A 22 2.73 -8.17 13.38
C ARG A 22 1.55 -9.10 13.07
N SER A 23 0.65 -8.69 12.18
CA SER A 23 -0.49 -9.51 11.75
C SER A 23 -0.01 -10.74 10.96
N ALA A 24 0.95 -10.55 10.04
CA ALA A 24 1.56 -11.66 9.31
C ALA A 24 2.31 -12.64 10.23
N GLU A 25 3.06 -12.14 11.21
CA GLU A 25 3.72 -12.95 12.23
C GLU A 25 2.73 -13.74 13.10
N ALA A 26 1.50 -13.23 13.28
CA ALA A 26 0.44 -13.92 13.99
C ALA A 26 -0.24 -15.03 13.15
N GLY A 27 0.16 -15.18 11.88
CA GLY A 27 -0.35 -16.20 10.95
C GLY A 27 -1.42 -15.70 10.00
N ASP A 28 -1.78 -14.41 10.05
CA ASP A 28 -2.78 -13.83 9.14
C ASP A 28 -2.16 -13.55 7.77
N ARG A 29 -2.89 -13.88 6.70
CA ARG A 29 -2.54 -13.36 5.37
C ARG A 29 -2.89 -11.88 5.29
N THR A 30 -1.88 -11.05 5.16
CA THR A 30 -1.97 -9.60 5.27
C THR A 30 -1.55 -8.93 3.97
N LEU A 31 -2.33 -7.93 3.54
CA LEU A 31 -1.97 -7.02 2.45
C LEU A 31 -1.90 -5.60 3.01
N LEU A 32 -0.72 -5.00 2.96
CA LEU A 32 -0.51 -3.59 3.29
C LEU A 32 -0.74 -2.74 2.03
N VAL A 33 -1.72 -1.85 2.08
CA VAL A 33 -2.02 -0.92 0.98
C VAL A 33 -1.72 0.49 1.43
N SER A 34 -0.88 1.21 0.68
CA SER A 34 -0.68 2.64 0.85
C SER A 34 -1.28 3.41 -0.33
N THR A 35 -1.95 4.52 -0.02
CA THR A 35 -2.41 5.52 -1.00
C THR A 35 -1.69 6.85 -0.79
N ASP A 36 -0.58 6.85 -0.05
CA ASP A 36 0.19 8.06 0.24
C ASP A 36 1.09 8.39 -0.96
N PRO A 37 0.95 9.57 -1.59
CA PRO A 37 1.79 9.97 -2.71
C PRO A 37 3.27 10.13 -2.35
N ALA A 38 3.63 10.10 -1.07
CA ALA A 38 5.02 10.23 -0.62
C ALA A 38 5.87 8.95 -0.79
N HIS A 39 5.32 7.83 -1.28
CA HIS A 39 6.02 6.54 -1.51
C HIS A 39 6.83 6.01 -0.31
N SER A 40 6.46 6.42 0.90
CA SER A 40 7.21 6.15 2.13
C SER A 40 7.13 4.70 2.61
N THR A 41 6.26 3.87 2.02
CA THR A 41 6.09 2.47 2.43
C THR A 41 7.28 1.64 2.00
N GLY A 42 7.74 1.82 0.76
CA GLY A 42 8.89 1.11 0.24
C GLY A 42 10.16 1.39 1.03
N ASP A 43 10.37 2.64 1.43
CA ASP A 43 11.48 3.05 2.28
C ASP A 43 11.45 2.35 3.65
N ILE A 44 10.28 2.29 4.29
CA ILE A 44 10.11 1.64 5.59
C ILE A 44 10.35 0.13 5.50
N LEU A 45 9.90 -0.49 4.41
CA LEU A 45 10.05 -1.93 4.18
C LEU A 45 11.41 -2.32 3.58
N GLY A 46 12.21 -1.34 3.18
CA GLY A 46 13.50 -1.54 2.51
C GLY A 46 13.36 -2.24 1.15
N ARG A 47 12.25 -2.04 0.43
CA ARG A 47 11.95 -2.68 -0.86
C ARG A 47 11.15 -1.74 -1.76
N ALA A 48 11.35 -1.84 -3.07
CA ALA A 48 10.47 -1.19 -4.03
C ALA A 48 9.07 -1.86 -3.98
N ILE A 49 8.03 -1.05 -3.80
CA ILE A 49 6.64 -1.49 -3.79
C ILE A 49 5.94 -0.85 -5.00
N GLU A 50 5.23 -1.66 -5.77
CA GLU A 50 4.55 -1.24 -6.99
C GLU A 50 3.03 -1.22 -6.75
N SER A 51 2.27 -0.89 -7.81
CA SER A 51 0.80 -0.93 -7.80
C SER A 51 0.21 -2.35 -7.78
N ALA A 52 1.01 -3.36 -8.11
CA ALA A 52 0.66 -4.77 -7.91
C ALA A 52 1.07 -5.26 -6.51
N PRO A 53 0.37 -6.26 -5.93
CA PRO A 53 0.82 -6.88 -4.69
C PRO A 53 2.23 -7.46 -4.83
N THR A 54 3.16 -6.97 -4.01
CA THR A 54 4.55 -7.40 -3.97
C THR A 54 4.83 -8.12 -2.65
N PRO A 55 5.36 -9.37 -2.69
CA PRO A 55 5.74 -10.09 -1.47
C PRO A 55 6.82 -9.37 -0.67
N VAL A 56 6.55 -9.15 0.61
CA VAL A 56 7.48 -8.50 1.56
C VAL A 56 8.10 -9.55 2.49
N LEU A 57 7.24 -10.34 3.16
CA LEU A 57 7.58 -11.38 4.14
C LEU A 57 6.62 -12.58 3.95
N PRO A 58 6.89 -13.75 4.55
CA PRO A 58 5.89 -14.81 4.62
C PRO A 58 4.56 -14.29 5.21
N GLY A 59 3.48 -14.39 4.43
CA GLY A 59 2.16 -13.94 4.84
C GLY A 59 1.90 -12.43 4.72
N LEU A 60 2.87 -11.63 4.24
CA LEU A 60 2.72 -10.19 4.02
C LEU A 60 3.08 -9.79 2.59
N ASP A 61 2.08 -9.28 1.88
CA ASP A 61 2.24 -8.53 0.63
C ASP A 61 2.05 -7.03 0.88
N ALA A 62 2.63 -6.18 0.03
CA ALA A 62 2.40 -4.74 0.04
C ALA A 62 2.15 -4.19 -1.36
N MET A 63 1.38 -3.12 -1.47
CA MET A 63 1.14 -2.36 -2.70
C MET A 63 1.02 -0.87 -2.42
N GLU A 64 1.43 -0.06 -3.39
CA GLU A 64 1.26 1.39 -3.40
C GLU A 64 0.37 1.80 -4.57
N ILE A 65 -0.74 2.45 -4.25
CA ILE A 65 -1.68 2.94 -5.24
C ILE A 65 -1.42 4.42 -5.43
N ASP A 66 -0.98 4.81 -6.62
CA ASP A 66 -0.95 6.21 -7.04
C ASP A 66 -2.35 6.61 -7.53
N PRO A 67 -3.05 7.53 -6.83
CA PRO A 67 -4.38 7.98 -7.23
C PRO A 67 -4.41 8.63 -8.63
N ALA A 68 -3.34 9.30 -9.04
CA ALA A 68 -3.25 9.96 -10.34
C ALA A 68 -3.11 8.93 -11.46
N GLU A 69 -2.23 7.94 -11.29
CA GLU A 69 -2.10 6.83 -12.26
C GLU A 69 -3.40 6.04 -12.38
N GLU A 70 -4.06 5.73 -11.26
CA GLU A 70 -5.33 4.99 -11.30
C GLU A 70 -6.47 5.81 -11.92
N THR A 71 -6.48 7.13 -11.71
CA THR A 71 -7.44 8.01 -12.39
C THR A 71 -7.23 8.00 -13.90
N GLU A 72 -5.98 8.10 -14.38
CA GLU A 72 -5.69 8.04 -15.81
C GLU A 72 -6.05 6.68 -16.40
N ARG A 73 -5.68 5.59 -15.72
CA ARG A 73 -6.03 4.22 -16.13
C ARG A 73 -7.54 4.06 -16.29
N TYR A 74 -8.32 4.56 -15.33
CA TYR A 74 -9.78 4.53 -15.40
C TYR A 74 -10.34 5.33 -16.59
N ILE A 75 -9.81 6.53 -16.84
CA ILE A 75 -10.23 7.37 -17.97
C ILE A 75 -9.96 6.67 -19.31
N GLN A 76 -8.78 6.04 -19.46
CA GLN A 76 -8.42 5.29 -20.66
C GLN A 76 -9.34 4.09 -20.88
N ASP A 77 -9.61 3.33 -19.82
CA ASP A 77 -10.52 2.18 -19.87
C ASP A 77 -11.93 2.56 -20.31
N VAL A 78 -12.45 3.71 -19.85
CA VAL A 78 -13.76 4.22 -20.28
C VAL A 78 -13.73 4.64 -21.75
N LYS A 79 -12.69 5.35 -22.20
CA LYS A 79 -12.54 5.76 -23.60
C LYS A 79 -12.50 4.57 -24.56
N ASN A 80 -11.87 3.47 -24.17
CA ASN A 80 -11.77 2.26 -25.00
C ASN A 80 -13.09 1.47 -25.11
N ARG A 81 -14.09 1.79 -24.29
CA ARG A 81 -15.40 1.13 -24.26
C ARG A 81 -16.50 1.91 -24.98
N VAL A 82 -16.21 3.12 -25.45
CA VAL A 82 -17.12 4.00 -26.21
C VAL A 82 -16.66 4.05 -27.66
#